data_AF-A0A6H2C6B0-F1
#
_entry.id   AF-A0A6H2C6B0-F1
#
_cell.length_a   1.000
_cell.length_b   1.000
_cell.length_c   1.000
_cell.angle_alpha   90.00
_cell.angle_beta   90.00
_cell.angle_gamma   90.00
#
_symmetry.space_group_name_H-M   'P 1'
#
loop_
_entity.id
_entity.type
_entity.pdbx_description
1 polymer ?
#
loop_
_entity_poly.entity_id
_entity_poly.type
_entity_poly.pdbx_seq_one_letter_code
_entity_poly.pdbx_strand_id
1 'polypeptide(L)'
;MGYSLQAREIKDKLNLLIEQAAEIDPSLTIKLRDINRWIKHIKLGSLISKPIVVAFLLEVITDSKVWLAIKSLPSEEDQKLQFEQMTANERYWYSCLFPKWINATDTKFYIWKKKMMAGEFNQADSDIIKYIAQDVVHREGDFWRRYIADLSMATDLIVSNHQNKPLCIQVTSVSEEFHNTKYQKWQNSLQLWEIERGLFLSYNPQDNDFIHQLVNVALYNSDHLAEGKYMNFS
;
A
#
# COMPACT_ATOMS: atom_id res chain seq x y z
N MET A 1 -10.25 17.51 14.82
CA MET A 1 -11.72 17.39 14.63
C MET A 1 -12.14 16.77 13.29
N GLY A 2 -11.31 16.72 12.23
CA GLY A 2 -11.72 16.19 10.91
C GLY A 2 -11.92 14.67 10.79
N TYR A 3 -11.11 13.85 11.47
CA TYR A 3 -11.17 12.38 11.35
C TYR A 3 -12.47 11.76 11.91
N SER A 4 -13.06 12.37 12.94
CA SER A 4 -14.29 11.86 13.57
C SER A 4 -15.51 12.03 12.65
N LEU A 5 -15.60 13.12 11.88
CA LEU A 5 -16.68 13.33 10.92
C LEU A 5 -16.58 12.37 9.73
N GLN A 6 -15.37 12.24 9.17
CA GLN A 6 -15.14 11.33 8.03
C GLN A 6 -15.47 9.89 8.39
N ALA A 7 -15.14 9.46 9.61
CA ALA A 7 -15.42 8.11 10.08
C ALA A 7 -16.91 7.80 10.26
N ARG A 8 -17.75 8.82 10.54
CA ARG A 8 -19.21 8.68 10.65
C ARG A 8 -19.87 8.36 9.31
N GLU A 9 -19.28 8.84 8.21
CA GLU A 9 -19.81 8.70 6.86
C GLU A 9 -19.18 7.54 6.07
N ILE A 10 -18.27 6.74 6.66
CA ILE A 10 -17.55 5.68 5.94
C ILE A 10 -18.51 4.69 5.27
N LYS A 11 -19.56 4.26 5.98
CA LYS A 11 -20.52 3.29 5.44
C LYS A 11 -21.30 3.87 4.27
N ASP A 12 -21.72 5.13 4.38
CA ASP A 12 -22.47 5.82 3.33
C ASP A 12 -21.59 6.07 2.10
N LYS A 13 -20.34 6.50 2.32
CA LYS A 13 -19.33 6.65 1.25
C LYS A 13 -19.05 5.35 0.54
N LEU A 14 -18.95 4.23 1.26
CA LEU A 14 -18.77 2.91 0.64
C LEU A 14 -20.00 2.48 -0.16
N ASN A 15 -21.21 2.70 0.35
CA ASN A 15 -22.43 2.36 -0.39
C ASN A 15 -22.53 3.15 -1.70
N LEU A 16 -22.33 4.47 -1.65
CA LEU A 16 -22.32 5.31 -2.84
C LEU A 16 -21.25 4.86 -3.85
N LEU A 17 -20.06 4.51 -3.36
CA LEU A 17 -18.97 4.06 -4.22
C LEU A 17 -19.22 2.69 -4.84
N ILE A 18 -19.94 1.80 -4.15
CA ILE A 18 -20.41 0.52 -4.70
C ILE A 18 -21.40 0.76 -5.84
N GLU A 19 -22.31 1.72 -5.70
CA GLU A 19 -23.26 2.09 -6.76
C GLU A 19 -22.53 2.65 -7.99
N GLN A 20 -21.60 3.58 -7.78
CA GLN A 20 -20.78 4.15 -8.85
C GLN A 20 -19.92 3.08 -9.55
N ALA A 21 -19.27 2.21 -8.78
CA ALA A 21 -18.44 1.15 -9.33
C ALA A 21 -19.25 0.14 -10.15
N ALA A 22 -20.53 -0.10 -9.82
CA ALA A 22 -21.35 -1.11 -10.50
C ALA A 22 -21.51 -0.84 -12.00
N GLU A 23 -21.44 0.43 -12.41
CA GLU A 23 -21.55 0.85 -13.81
C GLU A 23 -20.21 0.85 -14.55
N ILE A 24 -19.09 0.97 -13.83
CA ILE A 24 -17.75 1.24 -14.40
C ILE A 24 -16.82 0.03 -14.27
N ASP A 25 -16.77 -0.60 -13.10
CA ASP A 25 -15.84 -1.67 -12.76
C ASP A 25 -16.51 -2.71 -11.82
N PRO A 26 -17.04 -3.82 -12.39
CA PRO A 26 -17.66 -4.89 -11.61
C PRO A 26 -16.71 -5.56 -10.60
N SER A 27 -15.41 -5.66 -10.91
CA SER A 27 -14.42 -6.26 -10.00
C SER A 27 -14.25 -5.39 -8.75
N LEU A 28 -14.14 -4.07 -8.93
CA LEU A 28 -14.07 -3.13 -7.81
C LEU A 28 -15.37 -3.17 -6.99
N THR A 29 -16.52 -3.28 -7.65
CA THR A 29 -17.82 -3.43 -6.98
C THR A 29 -17.85 -4.62 -6.03
N ILE A 30 -17.33 -5.77 -6.45
CA ILE A 30 -17.23 -6.97 -5.61
C ILE A 30 -16.34 -6.71 -4.39
N LYS A 31 -15.16 -6.12 -4.60
CA LYS A 31 -14.23 -5.79 -3.52
C LYS A 31 -14.83 -4.84 -2.48
N LEU A 32 -15.47 -3.77 -2.94
CA LEU A 32 -16.11 -2.80 -2.06
C LEU A 32 -17.29 -3.43 -1.29
N ARG A 33 -18.06 -4.32 -1.93
CA ARG A 33 -19.13 -5.06 -1.25
C ARG A 33 -18.59 -5.99 -0.15
N ASP A 34 -17.47 -6.66 -0.38
CA ASP A 34 -16.84 -7.51 0.62
C ASP A 34 -16.31 -6.71 1.82
N ILE A 35 -15.71 -5.55 1.56
CA ILE A 35 -15.30 -4.60 2.62
C ILE A 35 -16.51 -4.06 3.38
N ASN A 36 -17.56 -3.66 2.67
CA ASN A 36 -18.78 -3.16 3.30
C ASN A 36 -19.46 -4.24 4.17
N ARG A 37 -19.51 -5.49 3.69
CA ARG A 37 -20.04 -6.64 4.45
C ARG A 37 -19.24 -6.86 5.73
N TRP A 38 -17.92 -6.71 5.69
CA TRP A 38 -17.06 -6.84 6.87
C TRP A 38 -17.42 -5.85 7.98
N ILE A 39 -17.73 -4.59 7.64
CA ILE A 39 -18.02 -3.54 8.64
C ILE A 39 -19.52 -3.30 8.90
N LYS A 40 -20.41 -3.94 8.13
CA LYS A 40 -21.86 -3.69 8.13
C LYS A 40 -22.46 -3.66 9.53
N HIS A 41 -22.17 -4.70 10.32
CA HIS A 41 -22.75 -4.90 11.65
C HIS A 41 -21.96 -4.27 12.79
N ILE A 42 -20.82 -3.63 12.49
CA ILE A 42 -20.00 -2.99 13.51
C ILE A 42 -20.67 -1.67 13.91
N LYS A 43 -20.92 -1.49 15.21
CA LYS A 43 -21.46 -0.24 15.76
C LYS A 43 -20.49 0.89 15.48
N LEU A 44 -21.03 2.06 15.14
CA LEU A 44 -20.22 3.20 14.70
C LEU A 44 -19.15 3.61 15.75
N GLY A 45 -19.51 3.65 17.03
CA GLY A 45 -18.56 3.95 18.10
C GLY A 45 -17.40 2.94 18.17
N SER A 46 -17.68 1.65 17.97
CA SER A 46 -16.66 0.58 17.94
C SER A 46 -15.77 0.61 16.70
N LEU A 47 -16.28 1.16 15.59
CA LEU A 47 -15.49 1.39 14.38
C LEU A 47 -14.57 2.59 14.56
N ILE A 48 -15.09 3.71 15.05
CA ILE A 48 -14.33 4.95 15.26
C ILE A 48 -13.21 4.76 16.29
N SER A 49 -13.40 3.89 17.29
CA SER A 49 -12.35 3.58 18.26
C SER A 49 -11.19 2.73 17.69
N LYS A 50 -11.26 2.32 16.41
CA LYS A 50 -10.24 1.51 15.74
C LYS A 50 -9.55 2.35 14.64
N PRO A 51 -8.55 3.16 14.99
CA PRO A 51 -7.96 4.14 14.07
C PRO A 51 -7.37 3.51 12.80
N ILE A 52 -6.73 2.34 12.92
CA ILE A 52 -6.15 1.63 11.76
C ILE A 52 -7.24 1.14 10.81
N VAL A 53 -8.36 0.64 11.34
CA VAL A 53 -9.50 0.23 10.51
C VAL A 53 -10.09 1.44 9.78
N VAL A 54 -10.27 2.56 10.49
CA VAL A 54 -10.76 3.81 9.90
C VAL A 54 -9.82 4.31 8.80
N ALA A 55 -8.51 4.33 9.06
CA ALA A 55 -7.50 4.80 8.10
C ALA A 55 -7.48 3.94 6.83
N PHE A 56 -7.49 2.60 6.98
CA PHE A 56 -7.62 1.67 5.86
C PHE A 56 -8.87 1.92 5.02
N LEU A 57 -10.04 2.08 5.66
CA LEU A 57 -11.29 2.27 4.93
C LEU A 57 -11.30 3.59 4.16
N LEU A 58 -10.78 4.67 4.75
CA LEU A 58 -10.65 5.96 4.08
C LEU A 58 -9.68 5.89 2.89
N GLU A 59 -8.59 5.15 3.02
CA GLU A 59 -7.62 4.93 1.94
C GLU A 59 -8.26 4.15 0.78
N VAL A 60 -8.95 3.04 1.07
CA VAL A 60 -9.70 2.27 0.05
C VAL A 60 -10.71 3.16 -0.68
N ILE A 61 -11.48 3.97 0.05
CA ILE A 61 -12.46 4.89 -0.54
C ILE A 61 -11.75 5.90 -1.46
N THR A 62 -10.63 6.44 -1.01
CA THR A 62 -9.86 7.44 -1.78
C THR A 62 -9.31 6.83 -3.06
N ASP A 63 -8.65 5.68 -2.96
CA ASP A 63 -8.04 5.03 -4.11
C ASP A 63 -9.08 4.54 -5.13
N SER A 64 -10.21 4.03 -4.63
CA SER A 64 -11.34 3.63 -5.48
C SER A 64 -11.96 4.82 -6.21
N LYS A 65 -12.05 6.01 -5.58
CA LYS A 65 -12.53 7.23 -6.24
C LYS A 65 -11.59 7.68 -7.35
N VAL A 66 -10.28 7.69 -7.08
CA VAL A 66 -9.28 8.03 -8.10
C VAL A 66 -9.36 7.05 -9.27
N TRP A 67 -9.40 5.75 -8.98
CA TRP A 67 -9.54 4.72 -10.01
C TRP A 67 -10.80 4.91 -10.86
N LEU A 68 -11.97 5.08 -10.23
CA LEU A 68 -13.22 5.28 -10.96
C LEU A 68 -13.21 6.57 -11.77
N ALA A 69 -12.66 7.67 -11.25
CA ALA A 69 -12.53 8.92 -12.00
C ALA A 69 -11.71 8.73 -13.28
N ILE A 70 -10.59 8.00 -13.21
CA ILE A 70 -9.78 7.66 -14.38
C ILE A 70 -10.56 6.75 -15.32
N LYS A 71 -11.16 5.66 -14.82
CA LYS A 71 -11.92 4.70 -15.65
C LYS A 71 -13.16 5.29 -16.30
N SER A 72 -13.66 6.42 -15.80
CA SER A 72 -14.81 7.14 -16.37
C SER A 72 -14.41 8.07 -17.51
N LEU A 73 -13.12 8.27 -17.76
CA LEU A 73 -12.65 9.06 -18.90
C LEU A 73 -13.04 8.38 -20.22
N PRO A 74 -13.39 9.17 -21.25
CA PRO A 74 -14.09 8.66 -22.43
C PRO A 74 -13.23 7.79 -23.35
N SER A 75 -11.89 7.87 -23.23
CA SER A 75 -10.96 7.08 -24.05
C SER A 75 -9.79 6.53 -23.23
N GLU A 76 -9.15 5.47 -23.75
CA GLU A 76 -7.90 4.94 -23.18
C GLU A 76 -6.74 5.94 -23.25
N GLU A 77 -6.75 6.83 -24.25
CA GLU A 77 -5.76 7.89 -24.41
C GLU A 77 -5.87 8.93 -23.30
N ASP A 78 -7.10 9.34 -22.95
CA ASP A 78 -7.34 10.24 -21.82
C ASP A 78 -6.93 9.59 -20.49
N GLN A 79 -7.20 8.28 -20.33
CA GLN A 79 -6.75 7.51 -19.16
C GLN A 79 -5.22 7.51 -19.05
N LYS A 80 -4.52 7.27 -20.16
CA LYS A 80 -3.06 7.30 -20.20
C LYS A 80 -2.51 8.69 -19.86
N LEU A 81 -3.08 9.74 -20.44
CA LEU A 81 -2.68 11.12 -20.15
C LEU A 81 -2.88 11.47 -18.67
N GLN A 82 -3.97 10.99 -18.06
CA GLN A 82 -4.22 11.19 -16.64
C GLN A 82 -3.18 10.49 -15.75
N PHE A 83 -2.72 9.29 -16.13
CA PHE A 83 -1.62 8.60 -15.44
C PHE A 83 -0.26 9.31 -15.64
N GLU A 84 -0.02 9.93 -16.78
CA GLU A 84 1.23 10.65 -17.06
C GLU A 84 1.39 11.92 -16.21
N GLN A 85 0.28 12.49 -15.70
CA GLN A 85 0.29 13.64 -14.79
C GLN A 85 0.61 13.28 -13.33
N MET A 86 0.58 11.99 -12.98
CA MET A 86 0.84 11.52 -11.61
C MET A 86 2.34 11.39 -11.34
N THR A 87 2.73 11.37 -10.06
CA THR A 87 4.10 10.96 -9.70
C THR A 87 4.37 9.52 -10.14
N ALA A 88 5.64 9.13 -10.22
CA ALA A 88 6.01 7.78 -10.62
C ALA A 88 5.36 6.70 -9.74
N ASN A 89 5.33 6.93 -8.42
CA ASN A 89 4.78 5.97 -7.48
C ASN A 89 3.23 5.97 -7.49
N GLU A 90 2.60 7.14 -7.62
CA GLU A 90 1.15 7.25 -7.81
C GLU A 90 0.68 6.52 -9.06
N ARG A 91 1.35 6.79 -10.19
CA ARG A 91 1.08 6.12 -11.46
C ARG A 91 1.20 4.61 -11.29
N TYR A 92 2.30 4.12 -10.72
CA TYR A 92 2.49 2.69 -10.51
C TYR A 92 1.45 2.07 -9.57
N TRP A 93 1.03 2.79 -8.55
CA TRP A 93 -0.08 2.35 -7.70
C TRP A 93 -1.37 2.19 -8.50
N TYR A 94 -1.84 3.25 -9.16
CA TYR A 94 -3.14 3.26 -9.81
C TYR A 94 -3.17 2.52 -11.15
N SER A 95 -2.06 2.44 -11.88
CA SER A 95 -2.00 1.77 -13.19
C SER A 95 -1.57 0.30 -13.10
N CYS A 96 -0.99 -0.15 -11.97
CA CYS A 96 -0.46 -1.52 -11.84
C CYS A 96 -0.96 -2.22 -10.57
N LEU A 97 -0.59 -1.74 -9.38
CA LEU A 97 -0.80 -2.51 -8.15
C LEU A 97 -2.27 -2.53 -7.70
N PHE A 98 -2.94 -1.38 -7.67
CA PHE A 98 -4.32 -1.29 -7.24
C PHE A 98 -5.27 -2.10 -8.14
N PRO A 99 -5.17 -2.03 -9.49
CA PRO A 99 -5.95 -2.90 -10.38
C PRO A 99 -5.65 -4.40 -10.19
N LYS A 100 -4.39 -4.78 -9.96
CA LYS A 100 -4.04 -6.17 -9.62
C LYS A 100 -4.77 -6.63 -8.36
N TRP A 101 -4.79 -5.81 -7.31
CA TRP A 101 -5.53 -6.12 -6.09
C TRP A 101 -7.04 -6.21 -6.28
N ILE A 102 -7.62 -5.33 -7.12
CA ILE A 102 -9.03 -5.36 -7.48
C ILE A 102 -9.40 -6.70 -8.13
N ASN A 103 -8.56 -7.19 -9.04
CA ASN A 103 -8.86 -8.36 -9.87
C ASN A 103 -8.40 -9.71 -9.28
N ALA A 104 -7.52 -9.71 -8.27
CA ALA A 104 -7.01 -10.93 -7.66
C ALA A 104 -7.81 -11.34 -6.40
N THR A 105 -7.75 -12.63 -6.04
CA THR A 105 -8.20 -13.09 -4.72
C THR A 105 -7.08 -12.91 -3.70
N ASP A 106 -7.23 -11.96 -2.77
CA ASP A 106 -6.27 -11.78 -1.67
C ASP A 106 -6.49 -12.86 -0.59
N THR A 107 -5.62 -13.87 -0.59
CA THR A 107 -5.66 -14.98 0.37
C THR A 107 -5.39 -14.53 1.81
N LYS A 108 -4.75 -13.37 2.01
CA LYS A 108 -4.46 -12.79 3.33
C LYS A 108 -5.60 -11.91 3.83
N PHE A 109 -6.60 -11.60 2.99
CA PHE A 109 -7.72 -10.69 3.30
C PHE A 109 -8.41 -11.02 4.63
N TYR A 110 -8.77 -12.29 4.84
CA TYR A 110 -9.41 -12.72 6.08
C TYR A 110 -8.51 -12.52 7.32
N ILE A 111 -7.21 -12.81 7.16
CA ILE A 111 -6.24 -12.78 8.26
C ILE A 111 -6.05 -11.35 8.76
N TRP A 112 -5.74 -10.41 7.87
CA TRP A 112 -5.47 -9.05 8.29
C TRP A 112 -6.74 -8.33 8.77
N LYS A 113 -7.94 -8.63 8.22
CA LYS A 113 -9.22 -8.11 8.77
C LYS A 113 -9.40 -8.47 10.24
N LYS A 114 -9.11 -9.72 10.59
CA LYS A 114 -9.18 -10.20 11.98
C LYS A 114 -8.18 -9.46 12.86
N LYS A 115 -6.92 -9.36 12.43
CA LYS A 115 -5.84 -8.68 13.18
C LYS A 115 -6.12 -7.19 13.38
N MET A 116 -6.51 -6.47 12.33
CA MET A 116 -6.87 -5.05 12.42
C MET A 116 -8.04 -4.83 13.38
N MET A 117 -9.06 -5.68 13.33
CA MET A 117 -10.21 -5.57 14.23
C MET A 117 -9.85 -5.90 15.68
N ALA A 118 -8.91 -6.81 15.91
CA ALA A 118 -8.40 -7.15 17.23
C ALA A 118 -7.46 -6.07 17.81
N GLY A 119 -6.98 -5.13 16.98
CA GLY A 119 -5.95 -4.16 17.38
C GLY A 119 -4.55 -4.79 17.45
N GLU A 120 -4.38 -5.99 16.89
CA GLU A 120 -3.12 -6.74 16.85
C GLU A 120 -2.19 -6.28 15.72
N PHE A 121 -2.62 -5.28 14.94
CA PHE A 121 -1.77 -4.67 13.94
C PHE A 121 -0.85 -3.66 14.63
N ASN A 122 0.32 -4.14 15.06
CA ASN A 122 1.29 -3.30 15.73
C ASN A 122 2.05 -2.50 14.68
N GLN A 123 1.82 -1.20 14.65
CA GLN A 123 2.56 -0.23 13.84
C GLN A 123 3.96 0.05 14.44
N ALA A 124 4.61 -0.92 15.10
CA ALA A 124 5.91 -0.72 15.74
C ALA A 124 6.97 -0.22 14.73
N ASP A 125 6.86 -0.64 13.46
CA ASP A 125 7.70 -0.14 12.37
C ASP A 125 7.21 1.19 11.77
N SER A 126 6.04 1.71 12.14
CA SER A 126 5.41 2.89 11.52
C SER A 126 6.22 4.17 11.69
N ASP A 127 6.86 4.36 12.85
CA ASP A 127 7.74 5.51 13.09
C ASP A 127 9.01 5.41 12.24
N ILE A 128 9.58 4.21 12.10
CA ILE A 128 10.75 3.96 11.25
C ILE A 128 10.42 4.20 9.79
N ILE A 129 9.31 3.64 9.31
CA ILE A 129 8.84 3.89 7.95
C ILE A 129 8.56 5.39 7.72
N LYS A 130 8.03 6.10 8.73
CA LYS A 130 7.81 7.54 8.66
C LYS A 130 9.14 8.30 8.55
N TYR A 131 10.16 7.95 9.33
CA TYR A 131 11.48 8.57 9.24
C TYR A 131 12.15 8.30 7.89
N ILE A 132 12.05 7.07 7.37
CA ILE A 132 12.52 6.74 6.02
C ILE A 132 11.81 7.60 4.97
N ALA A 133 10.48 7.70 5.03
CA ALA A 133 9.71 8.51 4.09
C ALA A 133 10.09 10.00 4.16
N GLN A 134 10.32 10.54 5.35
CA GLN A 134 10.76 11.92 5.53
C GLN A 134 12.15 12.17 4.94
N ASP A 135 13.10 11.27 5.15
CA ASP A 135 14.45 11.40 4.61
C ASP A 135 14.48 11.16 3.09
N VAL A 136 13.62 10.29 2.54
CA VAL A 136 13.40 10.16 1.08
C VAL A 136 12.98 11.50 0.48
N VAL A 137 11.97 12.16 1.05
CA VAL A 137 11.51 13.48 0.57
C VAL A 137 12.59 14.55 0.75
N HIS A 138 13.30 14.54 1.88
CA HIS A 138 14.39 15.48 2.14
C HIS A 138 15.49 15.40 1.08
N ARG A 139 15.67 14.23 0.48
CA ARG A 139 16.64 13.94 -0.59
C ARG A 139 16.03 14.01 -1.98
N GLU A 140 14.89 14.69 -2.12
CA GLU A 140 14.19 14.93 -3.39
C GLU A 140 13.69 13.65 -4.08
N GLY A 141 13.58 12.54 -3.35
CA GLY A 141 12.90 11.33 -3.80
C GLY A 141 11.40 11.40 -3.55
N ASP A 142 10.67 10.47 -4.17
CA ASP A 142 9.23 10.31 -3.97
C ASP A 142 8.92 8.98 -3.27
N PHE A 143 7.85 8.96 -2.47
CA PHE A 143 7.39 7.75 -1.81
C PHE A 143 5.87 7.60 -1.87
N TRP A 144 5.40 6.36 -1.79
CA TRP A 144 4.00 6.03 -1.67
C TRP A 144 3.79 4.94 -0.63
N ARG A 145 2.73 5.09 0.17
CA ARG A 145 2.33 4.13 1.20
C ARG A 145 0.85 3.85 1.08
N ARG A 146 0.52 2.57 1.14
CA ARG A 146 -0.86 2.08 1.15
C ARG A 146 -0.96 0.86 2.05
N TYR A 147 -1.99 0.81 2.88
CA TYR A 147 -2.32 -0.36 3.69
C TYR A 147 -2.52 -1.60 2.83
N ILE A 148 -3.14 -1.48 1.64
CA ILE A 148 -3.28 -2.65 0.75
C ILE A 148 -1.90 -3.19 0.33
N ALA A 149 -0.93 -2.31 0.04
CA ALA A 149 0.42 -2.73 -0.34
C ALA A 149 1.11 -3.49 0.81
N ASP A 150 1.01 -2.98 2.04
CA ASP A 150 1.56 -3.63 3.23
C ASP A 150 0.86 -4.98 3.49
N LEU A 151 -0.46 -4.95 3.65
CA LEU A 151 -1.28 -6.07 4.11
C LEU A 151 -1.36 -7.23 3.11
N SER A 152 -1.49 -6.90 1.82
CA SER A 152 -1.67 -7.90 0.76
C SER A 152 -0.35 -8.22 0.07
N MET A 153 0.46 -7.18 -0.22
CA MET A 153 1.62 -7.26 -1.11
C MET A 153 2.97 -7.26 -0.39
N ALA A 154 2.97 -7.30 0.95
CA ALA A 154 4.20 -7.29 1.77
C ALA A 154 5.14 -6.13 1.41
N THR A 155 4.56 -4.95 1.18
CA THR A 155 5.26 -3.73 0.74
C THR A 155 4.94 -2.58 1.69
N ASP A 156 5.90 -2.16 2.51
CA ASP A 156 5.73 -1.08 3.48
C ASP A 156 5.79 0.31 2.82
N LEU A 157 6.59 0.41 1.76
CA LEU A 157 6.89 1.62 1.01
C LEU A 157 7.07 1.30 -0.48
N ILE A 158 6.65 2.21 -1.34
CA ILE A 158 7.09 2.29 -2.74
C ILE A 158 7.95 3.54 -2.85
N VAL A 159 9.17 3.41 -3.35
CA VAL A 159 10.11 4.54 -3.47
C VAL A 159 10.56 4.71 -4.91
N SER A 160 10.73 5.95 -5.34
CA SER A 160 11.43 6.29 -6.58
C SER A 160 12.32 7.50 -6.38
N ASN A 161 13.38 7.57 -7.18
CA ASN A 161 14.32 8.67 -7.21
C ASN A 161 14.38 9.27 -8.62
N HIS A 162 15.55 9.75 -9.07
CA HIS A 162 15.70 10.55 -10.29
C HIS A 162 15.26 9.85 -11.59
N GLN A 163 15.34 8.51 -11.66
CA GLN A 163 14.88 7.76 -12.83
C GLN A 163 13.36 7.51 -12.82
N ASN A 164 12.63 7.95 -11.79
CA ASN A 164 11.18 7.79 -11.69
C ASN A 164 10.74 6.33 -11.84
N LYS A 165 11.52 5.41 -11.27
CA LYS A 165 11.34 3.96 -11.35
C LYS A 165 10.90 3.40 -9.98
N PRO A 166 9.60 3.12 -9.79
CA PRO A 166 9.07 2.67 -8.50
C PRO A 166 9.66 1.34 -8.05
N LEU A 167 10.01 1.26 -6.77
CA LEU A 167 10.59 0.09 -6.12
C LEU A 167 9.78 -0.26 -4.87
N CYS A 168 9.25 -1.48 -4.80
CA CYS A 168 8.55 -1.96 -3.61
C CYS A 168 9.55 -2.37 -2.53
N ILE A 169 9.36 -1.87 -1.31
CA ILE A 169 10.28 -2.07 -0.20
C ILE A 169 9.55 -2.72 0.97
N GLN A 170 10.18 -3.75 1.56
CA GLN A 170 9.83 -4.22 2.89
C GLN A 170 10.99 -3.93 3.85
N VAL A 171 10.68 -3.37 5.01
CA VAL A 171 11.62 -3.04 6.08
C VAL A 171 11.40 -3.99 7.25
N THR A 172 12.47 -4.46 7.87
CA THR A 172 12.38 -5.44 8.96
C THR A 172 13.56 -5.36 9.92
N SER A 173 13.37 -5.77 11.17
CA SER A 173 14.45 -5.94 12.16
C SER A 173 14.50 -7.37 12.70
N VAL A 174 14.22 -8.37 11.86
CA VAL A 174 14.17 -9.77 12.33
C VAL A 174 15.58 -10.27 12.61
N SER A 175 15.71 -11.14 13.62
CA SER A 175 16.96 -11.82 13.89
C SER A 175 17.41 -12.69 12.71
N GLU A 176 18.73 -12.92 12.63
CA GLU A 176 19.38 -13.67 11.56
C GLU A 176 18.75 -15.06 11.34
N GLU A 177 18.38 -15.75 12.43
CA GLU A 177 17.72 -17.06 12.40
C GLU A 177 16.38 -17.07 11.63
N PHE A 178 15.64 -15.96 11.61
CA PHE A 178 14.35 -15.85 10.91
C PHE A 178 14.44 -15.08 9.59
N HIS A 179 15.58 -14.43 9.32
CA HIS A 179 15.77 -13.54 8.17
C HIS A 179 15.52 -14.23 6.83
N ASN A 180 16.20 -15.35 6.57
CA ASN A 180 16.06 -16.06 5.29
C ASN A 180 14.62 -16.54 5.06
N THR A 181 13.98 -17.09 6.09
CA THR A 181 12.58 -17.54 5.99
C THR A 181 11.64 -16.37 5.70
N LYS A 182 11.86 -15.20 6.30
CA LYS A 182 11.06 -14.00 6.04
C LYS A 182 11.29 -13.47 4.63
N TYR A 183 12.55 -13.40 4.19
CA TYR A 183 12.93 -12.98 2.84
C TYR A 183 12.27 -13.86 1.76
N GLN A 184 12.32 -15.19 1.90
CA GLN A 184 11.67 -16.10 0.95
C GLN A 184 10.14 -15.89 0.89
N LYS A 185 9.49 -15.70 2.04
CA LYS A 185 8.04 -15.42 2.10
C LYS A 185 7.68 -14.07 1.45
N TRP A 186 8.53 -13.07 1.64
CA TRP A 186 8.40 -11.76 1.01
C TRP A 186 8.54 -11.89 -0.50
N GLN A 187 9.63 -12.49 -1.00
CA GLN A 187 9.88 -12.65 -2.43
C GLN A 187 8.75 -13.42 -3.11
N ASN A 188 8.27 -14.51 -2.49
CA ASN A 188 7.11 -15.26 -2.99
C ASN A 188 5.84 -14.40 -3.05
N SER A 189 5.65 -13.49 -2.08
CA SER A 189 4.52 -12.56 -2.10
C SER A 189 4.64 -11.58 -3.28
N LEU A 190 5.82 -11.02 -3.54
CA LEU A 190 6.02 -10.12 -4.68
C LEU A 190 5.79 -10.83 -6.00
N GLN A 191 6.30 -12.06 -6.15
CA GLN A 191 6.08 -12.87 -7.35
C GLN A 191 4.60 -13.19 -7.57
N LEU A 192 3.84 -13.53 -6.52
CA LEU A 192 2.39 -13.76 -6.59
C LEU A 192 1.65 -12.52 -7.10
N TRP A 193 2.08 -11.32 -6.69
CA TRP A 193 1.52 -10.05 -7.12
C TRP A 193 2.17 -9.50 -8.41
N GLU A 194 3.05 -10.28 -9.05
CA GLU A 194 3.79 -9.89 -10.25
C GLU A 194 4.48 -8.52 -10.07
N ILE A 195 5.05 -8.28 -8.89
CA ILE A 195 5.82 -7.07 -8.59
C ILE A 195 7.24 -7.32 -9.07
N GLU A 196 7.67 -6.59 -10.09
CA GLU A 196 8.92 -6.90 -10.80
C GLU A 196 10.20 -6.48 -10.07
N ARG A 197 10.08 -5.52 -9.15
CA ARG A 197 11.23 -4.89 -8.49
C ARG A 197 10.95 -4.80 -7.00
N GLY A 198 11.81 -5.44 -6.22
CA GLY A 198 11.65 -5.49 -4.76
C GLY A 198 12.98 -5.32 -4.03
N LEU A 199 12.93 -4.63 -2.90
CA LEU A 199 14.04 -4.50 -1.97
C LEU A 199 13.59 -4.88 -0.56
N PHE A 200 14.27 -5.85 0.03
CA PHE A 200 14.09 -6.29 1.40
C PHE A 200 15.21 -5.70 2.25
N LEU A 201 14.85 -4.80 3.16
CA LEU A 201 15.75 -4.03 4.00
C LEU A 201 15.67 -4.54 5.43
N SER A 202 16.70 -5.22 5.89
CA SER A 202 16.90 -5.50 7.31
C SER A 202 17.77 -4.42 7.95
N TYR A 203 17.49 -4.11 9.21
CA TYR A 203 18.27 -3.15 9.99
C TYR A 203 18.44 -3.59 11.43
N ASN A 204 19.52 -3.13 12.05
CA ASN A 204 19.73 -3.25 13.49
C ASN A 204 19.28 -1.96 14.19
N PRO A 205 18.25 -1.99 15.04
CA PRO A 205 17.78 -0.80 15.75
C PRO A 205 18.79 -0.23 16.77
N GLN A 206 19.88 -0.95 17.06
CA GLN A 206 20.99 -0.46 17.90
C GLN A 206 22.02 0.36 17.13
N ASP A 207 21.99 0.33 15.80
CA ASP A 207 22.79 1.27 14.99
C ASP A 207 22.12 2.65 15.04
N ASN A 208 22.89 3.72 15.17
CA ASN A 208 22.35 5.07 15.25
C ASN A 208 22.05 5.68 13.87
N ASP A 209 22.64 5.14 12.79
CA ASP A 209 22.57 5.71 11.44
C ASP A 209 21.75 4.87 10.45
N PHE A 210 21.06 3.83 10.94
CA PHE A 210 20.40 2.87 10.06
C PHE A 210 19.38 3.53 9.11
N ILE A 211 18.65 4.57 9.54
CA ILE A 211 17.66 5.24 8.69
C ILE A 211 18.32 5.81 7.43
N HIS A 212 19.42 6.55 7.58
CA HIS A 212 20.13 7.14 6.46
C HIS A 212 20.73 6.09 5.53
N GLN A 213 21.24 4.98 6.08
CA GLN A 213 21.72 3.85 5.29
C GLN A 213 20.59 3.20 4.49
N LEU A 214 19.44 2.92 5.12
CA LEU A 214 18.28 2.34 4.45
C LEU A 214 17.79 3.24 3.31
N VAL A 215 17.75 4.55 3.52
CA VAL A 215 17.32 5.53 2.50
C VAL A 215 18.32 5.60 1.35
N ASN A 216 19.63 5.59 1.62
CA ASN A 216 20.67 5.51 0.59
C ASN A 216 20.48 4.28 -0.31
N VAL A 217 20.30 3.11 0.31
CA VAL A 217 20.11 1.85 -0.42
C VAL A 217 18.80 1.86 -1.20
N ALA A 218 17.72 2.38 -0.62
CA ALA A 218 16.41 2.50 -1.26
C ALA A 218 16.46 3.39 -2.52
N LEU A 219 16.99 4.61 -2.39
CA LEU A 219 17.07 5.57 -3.50
C LEU A 219 17.98 5.04 -4.61
N TYR A 220 19.17 4.56 -4.26
CA TYR A 220 20.10 3.98 -5.24
C TYR A 220 19.47 2.82 -6.00
N ASN A 221 18.85 1.86 -5.31
CA ASN A 221 18.24 0.72 -5.98
C ASN A 221 16.96 1.08 -6.73
N SER A 222 16.25 2.13 -6.33
CA SER A 222 15.09 2.60 -7.09
C SER A 222 15.49 3.05 -8.50
N ASP A 223 16.70 3.60 -8.68
CA ASP A 223 17.22 3.97 -10.00
C ASP A 223 17.86 2.78 -10.75
N HIS A 224 18.55 1.88 -10.03
CA HIS A 224 19.48 0.94 -10.65
C HIS A 224 19.04 -0.53 -10.64
N LEU A 225 18.11 -0.93 -9.77
CA LEU A 225 17.66 -2.33 -9.72
C LEU A 225 16.90 -2.68 -11.00
N ALA A 226 17.39 -3.69 -11.73
CA ALA A 226 16.76 -4.14 -12.96
C ALA A 226 15.38 -4.78 -12.71
N GLU A 227 14.55 -4.82 -13.75
CA GLU A 227 13.27 -5.55 -13.73
C GLU A 227 13.49 -7.05 -13.48
N GLY A 228 12.52 -7.68 -12.82
CA GLY A 228 12.57 -9.08 -12.42
C GLY A 228 13.60 -9.40 -11.33
N LYS A 229 14.12 -8.38 -10.62
CA LYS A 229 15.12 -8.56 -9.55
C LYS A 229 14.56 -8.20 -8.18
N TYR A 230 14.93 -9.04 -7.22
CA TYR A 230 14.68 -8.87 -5.79
C TYR A 230 16.01 -8.82 -5.07
N MET A 231 16.23 -7.79 -4.27
CA MET A 231 17.47 -7.61 -3.52
C MET A 231 17.22 -7.72 -2.02
N ASN A 232 18.12 -8.39 -1.32
CA ASN A 232 18.16 -8.46 0.13
C ASN A 232 19.35 -7.61 0.62
N PHE A 233 19.09 -6.69 1.54
CA PHE A 233 20.11 -5.89 2.23
C PHE A 233 19.90 -6.08 3.73
N SER A 234 20.96 -6.38 4.48
CA SER A 234 20.92 -6.72 5.90
C SER A 234 22.16 -6.25 6.63
#